data_AF-Q86QN6-F1
#
_entry.id   AF-Q86QN6-F1
#
_cell.length_a   1.000
_cell.length_b   1.000
_cell.length_c   1.000
_cell.angle_alpha   90.00
_cell.angle_beta   90.00
_cell.angle_gamma   90.00
#
_symmetry.space_group_name_H-M   'P 1'
#
loop_
_entity.id
_entity.type
_entity.pdbx_description
1 polymer ?
#
loop_
_entity_poly.entity_id
_entity_poly.type
_entity_poly.pdbx_seq_one_letter_code
_entity_poly.pdbx_strand_id
1 'polypeptide(L)'
;MEKKTAYCLLFLVLLVPYTALGAVLKRAPAKKEKRAVPLAVPLVYWGASVSPAVWNWLLVTFGAAAVAAAAVTVSDNDSHSCANNRGWCRSRCFSHEYIDSWHSDVCGSYDCCRPRY
;
A
#
# COMPACT_ATOMS: atom_id res chain seq x y z
N MET A 1 -33.08 -31.19 14.42
CA MET A 1 -31.62 -31.09 14.18
C MET A 1 -31.09 -29.95 15.01
N GLU A 2 -30.24 -30.25 15.99
CA GLU A 2 -29.74 -29.26 16.94
C GLU A 2 -28.74 -28.32 16.25
N LYS A 3 -28.75 -27.02 16.58
CA LYS A 3 -27.88 -26.01 15.94
C LYS A 3 -26.39 -26.43 15.90
N LYS A 4 -25.94 -27.22 16.88
CA LYS A 4 -24.58 -27.76 16.97
C LYS A 4 -24.22 -28.71 15.81
N THR A 5 -25.16 -29.54 15.35
CA THR A 5 -24.91 -30.48 14.23
C THR A 5 -24.75 -29.73 12.91
N ALA A 6 -25.45 -28.60 12.72
CA ALA A 6 -25.29 -27.76 11.53
C ALA A 6 -23.90 -27.10 11.46
N TYR A 7 -23.37 -26.58 12.57
CA TYR A 7 -22.02 -26.00 12.60
C TYR A 7 -20.93 -27.04 12.36
N CYS A 8 -21.06 -28.25 12.92
CA CYS A 8 -20.11 -29.34 12.66
C CYS A 8 -20.07 -29.74 11.17
N LEU A 9 -21.24 -29.85 10.52
CA LEU A 9 -21.30 -30.17 9.09
C LEU A 9 -20.69 -29.05 8.24
N LEU A 10 -20.93 -27.79 8.60
CA LEU A 10 -20.39 -26.64 7.88
C LEU A 10 -18.86 -26.56 8.00
N PHE A 11 -18.31 -26.83 9.20
CA PHE A 11 -16.86 -26.92 9.41
C PHE A 11 -16.22 -28.07 8.62
N LEU A 12 -16.85 -29.24 8.57
CA LEU A 12 -16.35 -30.38 7.78
C LEU A 12 -16.36 -30.06 6.28
N VAL A 13 -17.42 -29.44 5.77
CA VAL A 13 -17.51 -29.02 4.36
C VAL A 13 -16.47 -27.95 4.01
N LEU A 14 -16.08 -27.09 4.95
CA LEU A 14 -15.00 -26.10 4.74
C LEU A 14 -13.59 -26.71 4.83
N LEU A 15 -13.39 -27.73 5.67
CA LEU A 15 -12.08 -28.38 5.88
C LEU A 15 -11.68 -29.33 4.75
N VAL A 16 -12.65 -30.04 4.15
CA VAL A 16 -12.40 -30.98 3.04
C VAL A 16 -11.76 -30.31 1.80
N PRO A 17 -12.23 -29.16 1.30
CA PRO A 17 -11.55 -28.50 0.18
C PRO A 17 -10.19 -27.96 0.59
N TYR A 18 -9.96 -27.58 1.85
CA TYR A 18 -8.66 -27.07 2.31
C TYR A 18 -7.57 -28.16 2.27
N THR A 19 -7.90 -29.40 2.65
CA THR A 19 -6.95 -30.52 2.60
C THR A 19 -6.77 -31.07 1.19
N ALA A 20 -7.81 -31.04 0.36
CA ALA A 20 -7.75 -31.46 -1.05
C ALA A 20 -6.95 -30.46 -1.92
N LEU A 21 -7.12 -29.15 -1.72
CA LEU A 21 -6.34 -28.12 -2.44
C LEU A 21 -4.85 -28.17 -2.08
N GLY A 22 -4.51 -28.46 -0.81
CA GLY A 22 -3.11 -28.61 -0.38
C GLY A 22 -2.39 -29.82 -1.00
N ALA A 23 -3.12 -30.89 -1.32
CA ALA A 23 -2.56 -32.09 -1.94
C ALA A 23 -2.41 -31.98 -3.46
N VAL A 24 -3.29 -31.23 -4.13
CA VAL A 24 -3.27 -31.05 -5.60
C VAL A 24 -2.22 -30.02 -6.05
N LEU A 25 -1.86 -29.04 -5.21
CA LEU A 25 -0.82 -28.05 -5.52
C LEU A 25 0.61 -28.61 -5.58
N LYS A 26 0.87 -29.80 -5.05
CA LYS A 26 2.22 -30.39 -4.98
C LYS A 26 2.74 -31.04 -6.27
N ARG A 27 2.00 -31.01 -7.40
CA ARG A 27 2.36 -31.73 -8.63
C ARG A 27 2.51 -30.86 -9.90
N ALA A 28 2.52 -29.54 -9.79
CA ALA A 28 2.93 -28.70 -10.92
C ALA A 28 4.47 -28.73 -11.02
N PRO A 29 5.07 -29.08 -12.19
CA PRO A 29 6.50 -28.91 -12.38
C PRO A 29 6.83 -27.43 -12.18
N ALA A 30 7.93 -27.14 -11.49
CA ALA A 30 8.39 -25.77 -11.26
C ALA A 30 8.51 -25.05 -12.62
N LYS A 31 7.48 -24.28 -12.99
CA LYS A 31 7.63 -23.31 -14.07
C LYS A 31 8.80 -22.44 -13.64
N LYS A 32 9.79 -22.30 -14.51
CA LYS A 32 10.89 -21.35 -14.33
C LYS A 32 10.26 -20.01 -13.98
N GLU A 33 10.20 -19.71 -12.69
CA GLU A 33 9.72 -18.46 -12.17
C GLU A 33 10.69 -17.45 -12.76
N LYS A 34 10.22 -16.68 -13.74
CA LYS A 34 10.89 -15.42 -14.06
C LYS A 34 10.88 -14.69 -12.74
N ARG A 35 12.03 -14.67 -12.07
CA ARG A 35 12.24 -14.04 -10.76
C ARG A 35 11.59 -12.67 -10.88
N ALA A 36 10.39 -12.53 -10.33
CA ALA A 36 9.69 -11.26 -10.31
C ALA A 36 10.58 -10.42 -9.41
N VAL A 37 11.33 -9.49 -10.01
CA VAL A 37 12.08 -8.51 -9.23
C VAL A 37 10.99 -7.77 -8.47
N PRO A 38 10.90 -7.90 -7.13
CA PRO A 38 9.88 -7.19 -6.39
C PRO A 38 10.11 -5.72 -6.69
N LEU A 39 9.08 -5.07 -7.24
CA LEU A 39 9.08 -3.63 -7.42
C LEU A 39 9.33 -3.03 -6.03
N ALA A 40 10.42 -2.28 -5.89
CA ALA A 40 10.72 -1.59 -4.65
C ALA A 40 9.89 -0.31 -4.61
N VAL A 41 9.31 -0.01 -3.44
CA VAL A 41 8.65 1.28 -3.20
C VAL A 41 9.66 2.40 -3.45
N PRO A 42 9.37 3.40 -4.30
CA PRO A 42 10.28 4.52 -4.55
C PRO A 42 10.66 5.26 -3.27
N LEU A 43 11.91 5.72 -3.18
CA LEU A 43 12.47 6.35 -1.97
C LEU A 43 11.69 7.57 -1.48
N VAL A 44 11.00 8.29 -2.36
CA VAL A 44 10.15 9.44 -1.99
C VAL A 44 9.07 9.06 -0.97
N TYR A 45 8.56 7.83 -1.01
CA TYR A 45 7.49 7.39 -0.12
C TYR A 45 8.01 6.85 1.22
N TRP A 46 9.31 6.56 1.34
CA TRP A 46 9.84 5.93 2.55
C TRP A 46 9.71 6.84 3.76
N GLY A 47 8.99 6.38 4.77
CA GLY A 47 8.66 7.16 5.97
C GLY A 47 7.72 8.35 5.71
N ALA A 48 7.16 8.48 4.50
CA ALA A 48 6.30 9.59 4.15
C ALA A 48 4.87 9.38 4.67
N SER A 49 4.20 10.49 4.95
CA SER A 49 2.73 10.53 4.99
C SER A 49 2.26 10.83 3.57
N VAL A 50 1.30 10.04 3.07
CA VAL A 50 0.78 10.16 1.70
C VAL A 50 -0.73 10.42 1.72
N SER A 51 -1.25 11.00 0.64
CA SER A 51 -2.70 11.12 0.43
C SER A 51 -3.41 9.75 0.38
N PRO A 52 -4.72 9.68 0.68
CA PRO A 52 -5.51 8.44 0.55
C PRO A 52 -5.43 7.80 -0.85
N ALA A 53 -5.38 8.63 -1.90
CA ALA A 53 -5.29 8.14 -3.28
C ALA A 53 -3.93 7.47 -3.56
N VAL A 54 -2.83 8.11 -3.13
CA VAL A 54 -1.46 7.58 -3.26
C VAL A 54 -1.29 6.32 -2.41
N TRP A 55 -1.86 6.29 -1.20
CA TRP A 55 -1.85 5.10 -0.34
C TRP A 55 -2.48 3.89 -1.05
N ASN A 56 -3.68 4.06 -1.61
CA ASN A 56 -4.36 3.00 -2.35
C ASN A 56 -3.57 2.56 -3.57
N TRP A 57 -2.97 3.49 -4.31
CA TRP A 57 -2.10 3.18 -5.44
C TRP A 57 -0.90 2.35 -5.01
N LEU A 58 -0.20 2.74 -3.94
CA LEU A 58 0.93 1.99 -3.39
C LEU A 58 0.55 0.58 -2.97
N LEU A 59 -0.59 0.40 -2.31
CA LEU A 59 -1.09 -0.92 -1.91
C LEU A 59 -1.38 -1.82 -3.12
N VAL A 60 -1.98 -1.28 -4.19
CA VAL A 60 -2.30 -2.02 -5.40
C VAL A 60 -1.04 -2.37 -6.20
N THR A 61 -0.06 -1.46 -6.26
CA THR A 61 1.14 -1.62 -7.09
C THR A 61 2.23 -2.47 -6.42
N PHE A 62 2.50 -2.24 -5.12
CA PHE A 62 3.62 -2.87 -4.42
C PHE A 62 3.18 -3.92 -3.38
N GLY A 63 1.92 -3.85 -2.93
CA GLY A 63 1.38 -4.73 -1.91
C GLY A 63 1.63 -4.23 -0.49
N ALA A 64 0.73 -4.62 0.43
CA ALA A 64 0.75 -4.14 1.81
C ALA A 64 2.07 -4.41 2.55
N ALA A 65 2.74 -5.54 2.28
CA ALA A 65 4.01 -5.87 2.91
C ALA A 65 5.14 -4.89 2.55
N ALA A 66 5.22 -4.49 1.27
CA ALA A 66 6.23 -3.54 0.81
C ALA A 66 5.94 -2.12 1.33
N VAL A 67 4.67 -1.71 1.34
CA VAL A 67 4.24 -0.42 1.89
C VAL A 67 4.53 -0.33 3.38
N ALA A 68 4.24 -1.39 4.14
CA ALA A 68 4.56 -1.45 5.57
C ALA A 68 6.07 -1.43 5.82
N ALA A 69 6.86 -2.17 5.01
CA ALA A 69 8.32 -2.17 5.13
C ALA A 69 8.95 -0.80 4.84
N ALA A 70 8.35 -0.02 3.95
CA ALA A 70 8.77 1.36 3.66
C ALA A 70 8.28 2.38 4.71
N ALA A 71 7.58 1.95 5.77
CA ALA A 71 7.03 2.82 6.81
C ALA A 71 6.17 3.98 6.28
N VAL A 72 5.48 3.75 5.15
CA VAL A 72 4.55 4.73 4.60
C VAL A 72 3.34 4.82 5.53
N THR A 73 2.81 6.03 5.73
CA THR A 73 1.58 6.27 6.48
C THR A 73 0.57 7.00 5.60
N VAL A 74 -0.72 6.83 5.88
CA VAL A 74 -1.79 7.53 5.17
C VAL A 74 -2.25 8.74 5.98
N SER A 75 -2.45 9.86 5.30
CA SER A 75 -3.12 11.04 5.86
C SER A 75 -4.63 10.98 5.59
N ASP A 76 -5.42 11.70 6.37
CA ASP A 76 -6.87 11.79 6.18
C ASP A 76 -7.26 12.49 4.86
N ASN A 77 -6.39 13.33 4.33
CA ASN A 77 -6.64 14.14 3.15
C ASN A 77 -5.36 14.49 2.37
N ASP A 78 -5.53 15.04 1.17
CA ASP A 78 -4.42 15.47 0.31
C ASP A 78 -3.61 16.63 0.95
N SER A 79 -4.16 17.29 1.97
CA SER A 79 -3.46 18.36 2.71
C SER A 79 -2.77 17.83 3.97
N HIS A 80 -1.49 17.52 3.83
CA HIS A 80 -0.67 17.00 4.92
C HIS A 80 0.77 17.50 4.83
N SER A 81 1.57 17.21 5.87
CA SER A 81 2.99 17.53 5.88
C SER A 81 3.76 16.67 4.88
N CYS A 82 4.65 17.29 4.11
CA CYS A 82 5.57 16.61 3.20
C CYS A 82 7.03 16.95 3.53
N ALA A 83 7.99 16.25 2.90
CA ALA A 83 9.43 16.50 3.03
C ALA A 83 9.99 16.52 4.47
N ASN A 84 9.55 15.58 5.32
CA ASN A 84 9.87 15.53 6.76
C ASN A 84 9.39 16.78 7.52
N ASN A 85 8.14 17.17 7.32
CA ASN A 85 7.53 18.36 7.92
C ASN A 85 8.21 19.69 7.55
N ARG A 86 8.91 19.73 6.40
CA ARG A 86 9.52 20.94 5.83
C ARG A 86 8.70 21.53 4.69
N GLY A 87 7.52 20.97 4.45
CA GLY A 87 6.57 21.42 3.45
C GLY A 87 5.15 20.99 3.80
N TRP A 88 4.19 21.55 3.08
CA TRP A 88 2.77 21.26 3.26
C TRP A 88 2.08 21.09 1.91
N CYS A 89 1.42 19.96 1.72
CA CYS A 89 0.67 19.64 0.51
C CYS A 89 -0.54 20.58 0.35
N ARG A 90 -0.58 21.32 -0.76
CA ARG A 90 -1.68 22.24 -1.12
C ARG A 90 -1.95 22.23 -2.60
N SER A 91 -3.17 22.60 -2.97
CA SER A 91 -3.54 22.84 -4.38
C SER A 91 -2.77 23.99 -5.02
N ARG A 92 -2.25 24.92 -4.21
CA ARG A 92 -1.41 26.03 -4.67
C ARG A 92 -0.47 26.49 -3.56
N CYS A 93 0.80 26.70 -3.93
CA CYS A 93 1.80 27.28 -3.03
C CYS A 93 1.69 28.81 -2.97
N PHE A 94 2.08 29.39 -1.84
CA PHE A 94 2.18 30.85 -1.70
C PHE A 94 3.39 31.40 -2.48
N SER A 95 3.43 32.72 -2.67
CA SER A 95 4.51 33.40 -3.41
C SER A 95 5.91 33.23 -2.78
N HIS A 96 5.97 32.99 -1.48
CA HIS A 96 7.21 32.77 -0.73
C HIS A 96 7.66 31.30 -0.67
N GLU A 97 6.96 30.43 -1.40
CA GLU A 97 7.19 28.99 -1.41
C GLU A 97 7.59 28.53 -2.82
N TYR A 98 8.09 27.31 -2.90
CA TYR A 98 8.32 26.63 -4.16
C TYR A 98 7.65 25.25 -4.13
N ILE A 99 7.31 24.75 -5.31
CA ILE A 99 6.81 23.38 -5.49
C ILE A 99 8.02 22.45 -5.45
N ASP A 100 8.09 21.59 -4.43
CA ASP A 100 9.08 20.53 -4.35
C ASP A 100 8.61 19.33 -5.18
N SER A 101 9.02 19.30 -6.45
CA SER A 101 8.61 18.27 -7.40
C SER A 101 8.97 16.86 -6.96
N TRP A 102 10.04 16.68 -6.17
CA TRP A 102 10.40 15.37 -5.64
C TRP A 102 9.36 14.90 -4.65
N HIS A 103 8.89 15.76 -3.75
CA HIS A 103 7.92 15.37 -2.71
C HIS A 103 6.46 15.56 -3.13
N SER A 104 6.14 16.22 -4.24
CA SER A 104 4.75 16.35 -4.73
C SER A 104 4.07 14.99 -4.98
N ASP A 105 4.84 13.94 -5.30
CA ASP A 105 4.31 12.58 -5.51
C ASP A 105 3.54 12.02 -4.30
N VAL A 106 3.84 12.47 -3.07
CA VAL A 106 3.13 12.02 -1.86
C VAL A 106 1.79 12.73 -1.67
N CYS A 107 1.64 13.90 -2.28
CA CYS A 107 0.52 14.82 -2.08
C CYS A 107 -0.74 14.47 -2.89
N GLY A 108 -0.68 13.47 -3.79
CA GLY A 108 -1.81 13.08 -4.62
C GLY A 108 -2.14 14.14 -5.67
N SER A 109 -3.25 14.86 -5.51
CA SER A 109 -3.66 15.93 -6.43
C SER A 109 -3.01 17.29 -6.13
N TYR A 110 -2.29 17.40 -5.01
CA TYR A 110 -1.67 18.63 -4.51
C TYR A 110 -0.16 18.67 -4.78
N ASP A 111 0.44 19.83 -4.53
CA ASP A 111 1.87 20.05 -4.60
C ASP A 111 2.49 20.16 -3.21
N CYS A 112 3.70 19.62 -3.05
CA CYS A 112 4.46 19.80 -1.82
C CYS A 112 5.06 21.22 -1.78
N CYS A 113 4.41 22.13 -1.06
CA CYS A 113 4.86 23.52 -0.97
C CYS A 113 5.86 23.70 0.16
N ARG A 114 7.09 24.12 -0.16
CA ARG A 114 8.17 24.34 0.80
C ARG A 114 8.59 25.82 0.87
N PRO A 115 8.94 26.35 2.04
CA PRO A 115 9.50 27.70 2.16
C PRO A 115 10.78 27.83 1.34
N ARG A 116 10.96 28.98 0.66
CA ARG A 116 12.20 29.28 -0.08
C ARG A 116 13.38 29.64 0.82
N TYR A 117 13.12 29.99 2.07
CA TYR A 117 14.06 30.52 3.06
C TYR A 117 13.91 29.79 4.40
#